data_AF-A0A0A2LYU3-F1
#
_entry.id   AF-A0A0A2LYU3-F1
#
_cell.length_a   1.000
_cell.length_b   1.000
_cell.length_c   1.000
_cell.angle_alpha   90.00
_cell.angle_beta   90.00
_cell.angle_gamma   90.00
#
_symmetry.space_group_name_H-M   'P 1'
#
loop_
_entity.id
_entity.type
_entity.pdbx_description
1 polymer ?
#
loop_
_entity_poly.entity_id
_entity_poly.type
_entity_poly.pdbx_seq_one_letter_code
_entity_poly.pdbx_strand_id
1 'polypeptide(L)'
;MKTIYSKIIDNVKKEIANADDAQLKSDLYKEELQEDYNIQPPELQKDLLSVEIKSKTLTDNNAPEGFDYHEGDVVNYAYYSIPIKGDHNLLKQKIESLLKASNKFAIVKGFLFIEEYYFEKIENNDAAIASVKAAMLKDVAFIEQYIQEVNTEIETFKITLQNEINTEIAIELDKRRIKQETINKLNPF
;
A
#
# COMPACT_ATOMS: atom_id res chain seq x y z
N MET A 1 16.20 0.54 3.02
CA MET A 1 14.97 -0.26 3.26
C MET A 1 14.56 -0.86 1.93
N LYS A 2 14.34 -2.18 1.81
CA LYS A 2 13.88 -2.79 0.54
C LYS A 2 12.39 -2.48 0.34
N THR A 3 12.02 -1.91 -0.81
CA THR A 3 10.62 -1.62 -1.17
C THR A 3 9.83 -2.92 -1.39
N ILE A 4 8.50 -2.86 -1.32
CA ILE A 4 7.63 -4.01 -1.60
C ILE A 4 7.94 -4.60 -2.99
N TYR A 5 8.07 -3.74 -4.01
CA TYR A 5 8.45 -4.13 -5.37
C TYR A 5 9.78 -4.90 -5.43
N SER A 6 10.82 -4.44 -4.74
CA SER A 6 12.13 -5.13 -4.75
C SER A 6 12.07 -6.53 -4.13
N LYS A 7 11.23 -6.73 -3.10
CA LYS A 7 11.06 -8.05 -2.47
C LYS A 7 10.34 -9.03 -3.40
N ILE A 8 9.36 -8.54 -4.16
CA ILE A 8 8.66 -9.35 -5.15
C ILE A 8 9.63 -9.84 -6.22
N ILE A 9 10.44 -8.92 -6.77
CA ILE A 9 11.47 -9.28 -7.77
C ILE A 9 12.45 -10.31 -7.22
N ASP A 10 12.93 -10.13 -5.98
CA ASP A 10 13.82 -11.11 -5.34
C ASP A 10 13.16 -12.50 -5.18
N ASN A 11 11.85 -12.57 -4.94
CA ASN A 11 11.13 -13.83 -4.80
C ASN A 11 10.94 -14.52 -6.15
N VAL A 12 10.56 -13.75 -7.18
CA VAL A 12 10.44 -14.23 -8.57
C VAL A 12 11.75 -14.86 -9.04
N LYS A 13 12.89 -14.20 -8.81
CA LYS A 13 14.22 -14.75 -9.14
C LYS A 13 14.48 -16.09 -8.48
N LYS A 14 14.09 -16.24 -7.20
CA LYS A 14 14.27 -17.49 -6.46
C LYS A 14 13.39 -18.60 -7.01
N GLU A 15 12.14 -18.30 -7.38
CA GLU A 15 11.25 -19.30 -7.97
C GLU A 15 11.75 -19.78 -9.33
N ILE A 16 12.16 -18.85 -10.20
CA ILE A 16 12.78 -19.18 -11.49
C ILE A 16 14.01 -20.06 -11.31
N ALA A 17 14.89 -19.73 -10.36
CA ALA A 17 16.08 -20.52 -10.10
C ALA A 17 15.78 -21.96 -9.64
N ASN A 18 14.63 -22.18 -8.98
CA ASN A 18 14.22 -23.48 -8.45
C ASN A 18 13.31 -24.28 -9.41
N ALA A 19 12.78 -23.65 -10.45
CA ALA A 19 11.91 -24.29 -11.44
C ALA A 19 12.64 -25.31 -12.31
N ASP A 20 11.94 -26.28 -12.89
CA ASP A 20 12.54 -27.21 -13.84
C ASP A 20 12.60 -26.64 -15.28
N ASP A 21 13.32 -27.33 -16.17
CA ASP A 21 13.50 -26.89 -17.57
C ASP A 21 12.19 -26.88 -18.38
N ALA A 22 11.22 -27.72 -18.03
CA ALA A 22 9.94 -27.79 -18.73
C ALA A 22 9.07 -26.58 -18.35
N GLN A 23 9.04 -26.22 -17.07
CA GLN A 23 8.39 -25.01 -16.56
C GLN A 23 9.00 -23.76 -17.18
N LEU A 24 10.33 -23.61 -17.16
CA LEU A 24 11.02 -22.43 -17.69
C LEU A 24 10.80 -22.21 -19.19
N LYS A 25 10.47 -23.27 -19.96
CA LYS A 25 10.17 -23.20 -21.40
C LYS A 25 8.68 -23.00 -21.68
N SER A 26 7.83 -23.04 -20.67
CA SER A 26 6.38 -22.88 -20.78
C SER A 26 6.00 -21.41 -20.69
N ASP A 27 5.18 -20.93 -21.61
CA ASP A 27 4.60 -19.59 -21.51
C ASP A 27 3.55 -19.51 -20.40
N LEU A 28 2.84 -20.62 -20.10
CA LEU A 28 1.89 -20.69 -18.99
C LEU A 28 2.56 -20.41 -17.64
N TYR A 29 3.79 -20.91 -17.45
CA TYR A 29 4.53 -20.68 -16.21
C TYR A 29 4.88 -19.20 -16.00
N LYS A 30 5.11 -18.45 -17.09
CA LYS A 30 5.36 -17.00 -17.01
C LYS A 30 4.10 -16.24 -16.60
N GLU A 31 2.95 -16.64 -17.13
CA GLU A 31 1.65 -16.06 -16.79
C GLU A 31 1.31 -16.33 -15.32
N GLU A 32 1.51 -17.58 -14.85
CA GLU A 32 1.33 -17.96 -13.45
C GLU A 32 2.21 -17.12 -12.51
N LEU A 33 3.51 -16.98 -12.81
CA LEU A 33 4.40 -16.10 -12.04
C LEU A 33 3.95 -14.63 -12.05
N GLN A 34 3.45 -14.14 -13.17
CA GLN A 34 2.97 -12.76 -13.24
C GLN A 34 1.71 -12.57 -12.38
N GLU A 35 0.81 -13.54 -12.36
CA GLU A 35 -0.42 -13.52 -11.58
C GLU A 35 -0.16 -13.66 -10.07
N ASP A 36 0.68 -14.62 -9.68
CA ASP A 36 1.02 -14.91 -8.27
C ASP A 36 1.69 -13.72 -7.57
N TYR A 37 2.46 -12.94 -8.33
CA TYR A 37 3.16 -11.75 -7.84
C TYR A 37 2.49 -10.44 -8.23
N ASN A 38 1.25 -10.50 -8.76
CA ASN A 38 0.48 -9.31 -9.10
C ASN A 38 0.05 -8.57 -7.83
N ILE A 39 0.16 -7.24 -7.88
CA ILE A 39 -0.25 -6.40 -6.75
C ILE A 39 -1.59 -5.77 -7.05
N GLN A 40 -2.53 -5.95 -6.11
CA GLN A 40 -3.86 -5.36 -6.22
C GLN A 40 -3.80 -3.87 -5.86
N PRO A 41 -4.20 -2.97 -6.77
CA PRO A 41 -4.24 -1.53 -6.51
C PRO A 41 -5.10 -1.19 -5.28
N PRO A 42 -4.64 -0.30 -4.39
CA PRO A 42 -5.45 0.12 -3.25
C PRO A 42 -6.65 0.95 -3.71
N GLU A 43 -7.80 0.78 -3.04
CA GLU A 43 -9.03 1.54 -3.31
C GLU A 43 -9.79 1.79 -2.01
N LEU A 44 -10.33 2.99 -1.82
CA LEU A 44 -11.18 3.34 -0.68
C LEU A 44 -12.63 2.90 -0.93
N GLN A 45 -13.16 2.04 -0.07
CA GLN A 45 -14.57 1.61 -0.10
C GLN A 45 -15.44 2.63 0.62
N LYS A 46 -15.67 3.77 -0.04
CA LYS A 46 -16.40 4.93 0.51
C LYS A 46 -17.86 4.62 0.85
N ASP A 47 -18.46 3.64 0.18
CA ASP A 47 -19.80 3.12 0.45
C ASP A 47 -19.89 2.38 1.80
N LEU A 48 -18.75 1.91 2.31
CA LEU A 48 -18.62 1.23 3.60
C LEU A 48 -18.03 2.14 4.68
N LEU A 49 -18.04 3.46 4.46
CA LEU A 49 -17.59 4.46 5.44
C LEU A 49 -18.40 4.33 6.74
N SER A 50 -17.70 4.23 7.86
CA SER A 50 -18.26 4.39 9.20
C SER A 50 -17.82 5.70 9.83
N VAL A 51 -18.69 6.30 10.64
CA VAL A 51 -18.40 7.51 11.42
C VAL A 51 -18.87 7.34 12.86
N GLU A 52 -18.01 7.73 13.79
CA GLU A 52 -18.29 7.77 15.22
C GLU A 52 -17.92 9.14 15.76
N ILE A 53 -18.67 9.65 16.75
CA ILE A 53 -18.22 10.80 17.54
C ILE A 53 -17.50 10.24 18.76
N LYS A 54 -16.24 10.66 18.95
CA LYS A 54 -15.41 10.25 20.07
C LYS A 54 -14.98 11.46 20.87
N SER A 55 -14.58 11.21 22.11
CA SER A 55 -14.02 12.21 22.99
C SER A 55 -12.63 11.78 23.41
N LYS A 56 -11.69 12.71 23.50
CA LYS A 56 -10.37 12.46 24.08
C LYS A 56 -9.93 13.61 24.94
N THR A 57 -9.14 13.30 25.97
CA THR A 57 -8.43 14.29 26.77
C THR A 57 -7.19 14.76 26.02
N LEU A 58 -7.06 16.08 25.89
CA LEU A 58 -5.97 16.73 25.19
C LEU A 58 -4.71 16.78 26.07
N THR A 59 -3.58 16.50 25.43
CA THR A 59 -2.22 16.55 25.97
C THR A 59 -1.29 17.11 24.90
N ASP A 60 -0.08 17.53 25.29
CA ASP A 60 0.91 18.10 24.35
C ASP A 60 1.27 17.17 23.19
N ASN A 61 1.06 15.86 23.37
CA ASN A 61 1.36 14.84 22.37
C ASN A 61 0.20 14.55 21.41
N ASN A 62 -1.03 14.95 21.74
CA ASN A 62 -2.22 14.58 20.98
C ASN A 62 -3.12 15.77 20.59
N ALA A 63 -2.80 16.97 21.04
CA ALA A 63 -3.52 18.18 20.69
C ALA A 63 -3.45 18.42 19.18
N PRO A 64 -4.60 18.72 18.52
CA PRO A 64 -4.59 19.09 17.11
C PRO A 64 -3.73 20.34 16.89
N GLU A 65 -3.05 20.41 15.76
CA GLU A 65 -2.25 21.58 15.42
C GLU A 65 -3.15 22.83 15.32
N GLY A 66 -2.72 23.93 15.96
CA GLY A 66 -3.46 25.19 15.97
C GLY A 66 -4.66 25.23 16.92
N PHE A 67 -4.87 24.20 17.75
CA PHE A 67 -5.82 24.28 18.87
C PHE A 67 -5.20 25.06 20.04
N ASP A 68 -5.89 26.11 20.49
CA ASP A 68 -5.66 26.69 21.82
C ASP A 68 -6.36 25.79 22.85
N TYR A 69 -5.59 25.21 23.77
CA TYR A 69 -6.10 24.23 24.72
C TYR A 69 -5.28 24.23 26.01
N HIS A 70 -5.89 23.73 27.08
CA HIS A 70 -5.21 23.40 28.32
C HIS A 70 -5.10 21.89 28.48
N GLU A 71 -3.95 21.41 29.01
CA GLU A 71 -3.79 19.99 29.30
C GLU A 71 -4.91 19.50 30.24
N GLY A 72 -5.59 18.44 29.83
CA GLY A 72 -6.78 17.94 30.53
C GLY A 72 -8.12 18.31 29.88
N ASP A 73 -8.13 19.24 28.92
CA ASP A 73 -9.34 19.58 28.18
C ASP A 73 -9.89 18.38 27.40
N VAL A 74 -11.21 18.23 27.35
CA VAL A 74 -11.86 17.15 26.58
C VAL A 74 -12.40 17.73 25.28
N VAL A 75 -11.94 17.19 24.16
CA VAL A 75 -12.44 17.55 22.83
C VAL A 75 -13.27 16.42 22.24
N ASN A 76 -14.35 16.79 21.55
CA ASN A 76 -15.11 15.87 20.71
C ASN A 76 -14.60 15.95 19.27
N TYR A 77 -14.48 14.79 18.62
CA TYR A 77 -14.01 14.70 17.25
C TYR A 77 -14.80 13.64 16.49
N ALA A 78 -14.91 13.84 15.17
CA ALA A 78 -15.45 12.82 14.29
C ALA A 78 -14.33 11.85 13.91
N TYR A 79 -14.58 10.57 14.14
CA TYR A 79 -13.69 9.48 13.81
C TYR A 79 -14.25 8.72 12.62
N TYR A 80 -13.63 8.90 11.46
CA TYR A 80 -14.01 8.22 10.23
C TYR A 80 -13.17 6.96 10.05
N SER A 81 -13.81 5.90 9.57
CA SER A 81 -13.14 4.65 9.17
C SER A 81 -13.60 4.26 7.78
N ILE A 82 -12.65 4.15 6.85
CA ILE A 82 -12.88 3.73 5.47
C ILE A 82 -12.10 2.44 5.20
N PRO A 83 -12.77 1.33 4.83
CA PRO A 83 -12.06 0.12 4.41
C PRO A 83 -11.25 0.38 3.13
N ILE A 84 -10.06 -0.20 3.07
CA ILE A 84 -9.18 -0.19 1.90
C ILE A 84 -9.22 -1.59 1.28
N LYS A 85 -9.66 -1.68 0.03
CA LYS A 85 -9.50 -2.87 -0.80
C LYS A 85 -8.11 -2.87 -1.44
N GLY A 86 -7.53 -4.05 -1.67
CA GLY A 86 -6.21 -4.19 -2.30
C GLY A 86 -5.04 -4.05 -1.33
N ASP A 87 -3.85 -3.70 -1.83
CA ASP A 87 -2.63 -3.60 -1.01
C ASP A 87 -2.53 -2.25 -0.27
N HIS A 88 -3.10 -2.22 0.93
CA HIS A 88 -3.03 -1.07 1.82
C HIS A 88 -1.62 -0.78 2.37
N ASN A 89 -0.67 -1.71 2.29
CA ASN A 89 0.70 -1.47 2.74
C ASN A 89 1.45 -0.56 1.76
N LEU A 90 1.16 -0.68 0.46
CA LEU A 90 1.69 0.27 -0.53
C LEU A 90 1.18 1.68 -0.28
N LEU A 91 -0.13 1.84 -0.06
CA LEU A 91 -0.69 3.14 0.30
C LEU A 91 -0.04 3.68 1.58
N LYS A 92 0.05 2.86 2.63
CA LYS A 92 0.71 3.23 3.89
C LYS A 92 2.15 3.67 3.71
N GLN A 93 2.92 3.00 2.87
CA GLN A 93 4.30 3.39 2.56
C GLN A 93 4.32 4.74 1.82
N LYS A 94 3.41 4.97 0.87
CA LYS A 94 3.33 6.21 0.09
C LYS A 94 3.02 7.42 0.96
N ILE A 95 2.08 7.28 1.89
CA ILE A 95 1.65 8.36 2.79
C ILE A 95 2.37 8.32 4.14
N GLU A 96 3.48 7.59 4.29
CA GLU A 96 4.17 7.42 5.58
C GLU A 96 4.58 8.76 6.21
N SER A 97 5.00 9.73 5.40
CA SER A 97 5.32 11.08 5.87
C SER A 97 4.09 11.78 6.47
N LEU A 98 2.93 11.67 5.83
CA LEU A 98 1.67 12.21 6.33
C LEU A 98 1.25 11.54 7.65
N LEU A 99 1.36 10.21 7.73
CA LEU A 99 1.05 9.44 8.94
C LEU A 99 1.96 9.78 10.13
N LYS A 100 3.21 10.21 9.86
CA LYS A 100 4.17 10.61 10.90
C LYS A 100 4.04 12.08 11.29
N ALA A 101 3.66 12.93 10.35
CA ALA A 101 3.55 14.37 10.56
C ALA A 101 2.31 14.73 11.38
N SER A 102 1.26 13.90 11.35
CA SER A 102 0.00 14.18 12.02
C SER A 102 -0.62 12.93 12.61
N ASN A 103 -1.19 13.07 13.81
CA ASN A 103 -2.04 12.05 14.43
C ASN A 103 -3.42 11.94 13.76
N LYS A 104 -3.72 12.79 12.76
CA LYS A 104 -4.99 12.84 12.04
C LYS A 104 -5.27 11.57 11.23
N PHE A 105 -4.24 10.99 10.63
CA PHE A 105 -4.36 9.87 9.70
C PHE A 105 -3.73 8.60 10.28
N ALA A 106 -4.41 7.48 10.13
CA ALA A 106 -3.82 6.17 10.42
C ALA A 106 -4.26 5.12 9.39
N ILE A 107 -3.35 4.21 9.04
CA ILE A 107 -3.70 2.97 8.32
C ILE A 107 -3.41 1.77 9.22
N VAL A 108 -4.48 1.09 9.63
CA VAL A 108 -4.42 -0.07 10.53
C VAL A 108 -5.31 -1.18 10.00
N LYS A 109 -4.72 -2.37 9.79
CA LYS A 109 -5.43 -3.61 9.37
C LYS A 109 -6.37 -3.41 8.17
N GLY A 110 -5.92 -2.68 7.15
CA GLY A 110 -6.72 -2.45 5.94
C GLY A 110 -7.79 -1.37 6.07
N PHE A 111 -7.77 -0.54 7.11
CA PHE A 111 -8.67 0.62 7.24
C PHE A 111 -7.86 1.91 7.28
N LEU A 112 -8.36 2.91 6.56
CA LEU A 112 -7.96 4.30 6.71
C LEU A 112 -8.81 4.94 7.81
N PHE A 113 -8.16 5.55 8.78
CA PHE A 113 -8.80 6.33 9.83
C PHE A 113 -8.45 7.80 9.66
N ILE A 114 -9.45 8.67 9.82
CA ILE A 114 -9.32 10.12 9.75
C ILE A 114 -10.00 10.72 10.97
N GLU A 115 -9.26 11.55 11.72
CA GLU A 115 -9.77 12.27 12.88
C GLU A 115 -10.03 13.74 12.52
N GLU A 116 -11.29 14.17 12.54
CA GLU A 116 -11.66 15.56 12.28
C GLU A 116 -12.13 16.26 13.56
N TYR A 117 -11.40 17.31 13.92
CA TYR A 117 -11.65 18.10 15.11
C TYR A 117 -12.50 19.31 14.79
N TYR A 118 -13.35 19.69 15.73
CA TYR A 118 -14.06 20.96 15.70
C TYR A 118 -13.94 21.63 17.06
N PHE A 119 -13.75 22.96 17.06
CA PHE A 119 -13.56 23.72 18.29
C PHE A 119 -14.81 23.71 19.18
N GLU A 120 -15.99 23.70 18.56
CA GLU A 120 -17.25 23.59 19.28
C GLU A 120 -17.76 22.13 19.36
N LYS A 121 -18.82 21.92 20.14
CA LYS A 121 -19.49 20.63 20.21
C LYS A 121 -20.08 20.26 18.83
N ILE A 122 -19.73 19.08 18.32
CA ILE A 122 -20.25 18.55 17.05
C ILE A 122 -21.71 18.08 17.19
N GLU A 123 -22.07 17.46 18.32
CA GLU A 123 -23.42 16.93 18.55
C GLU A 123 -24.49 18.02 18.50
N ASN A 124 -25.53 17.80 17.70
CA ASN A 124 -26.65 18.74 17.48
C ASN A 124 -26.22 20.14 16.98
N ASN A 125 -25.07 20.23 16.30
CA ASN A 125 -24.57 21.46 15.72
C ASN A 125 -24.41 21.30 14.20
N ASP A 126 -25.41 21.71 13.42
CA ASP A 126 -25.43 21.52 11.97
C ASP A 126 -24.27 22.22 11.26
N ALA A 127 -23.83 23.38 11.75
CA ALA A 127 -22.70 24.11 11.21
C ALA A 127 -21.38 23.36 11.44
N ALA A 128 -21.18 22.83 12.65
CA ALA A 128 -20.03 21.98 12.98
C ALA A 128 -20.03 20.70 12.12
N ILE A 129 -21.17 20.02 12.01
CA ILE A 129 -21.33 18.80 11.20
C ILE A 129 -20.99 19.09 9.73
N ALA A 130 -21.49 20.18 9.18
CA ALA A 130 -21.20 20.57 7.80
C ALA A 130 -19.71 20.87 7.59
N SER A 131 -19.08 21.58 8.52
CA SER A 131 -17.65 21.91 8.47
C SER A 131 -16.77 20.66 8.54
N VAL A 132 -17.06 19.77 9.48
CA VAL A 132 -16.35 18.49 9.65
C VAL A 132 -16.50 17.59 8.41
N LYS A 133 -17.70 17.51 7.83
CA LYS A 133 -17.92 16.80 6.55
C LYS A 133 -17.10 17.38 5.41
N ALA A 134 -17.04 18.72 5.30
CA ALA A 134 -16.26 19.37 4.25
C ALA A 134 -14.75 19.13 4.41
N ALA A 135 -14.24 19.16 5.64
CA ALA A 135 -12.85 18.84 5.95
C ALA A 135 -12.52 17.37 5.57
N MET A 136 -13.36 16.44 6.01
CA MET A 136 -13.21 15.02 5.70
C MET A 136 -13.20 14.75 4.19
N LEU A 137 -14.10 15.39 3.43
CA LEU A 137 -14.14 15.24 1.96
C LEU A 137 -12.84 15.71 1.29
N LYS A 138 -12.27 16.82 1.79
CA LYS A 138 -10.98 17.33 1.29
C LYS A 138 -9.86 16.34 1.58
N ASP A 139 -9.84 15.77 2.78
CA ASP A 139 -8.84 14.78 3.18
C ASP A 139 -8.94 13.48 2.38
N VAL A 140 -10.15 12.97 2.17
CA VAL A 140 -10.37 11.81 1.29
C VAL A 140 -9.87 12.10 -0.12
N ALA A 141 -10.21 13.26 -0.69
CA ALA A 141 -9.74 13.64 -2.02
C ALA A 141 -8.20 13.72 -2.09
N PHE A 142 -7.56 14.18 -1.01
CA PHE A 142 -6.10 14.21 -0.91
C PHE A 142 -5.50 12.80 -0.84
N ILE A 143 -6.08 11.88 -0.08
CA ILE A 143 -5.65 10.47 -0.05
C ILE A 143 -5.89 9.79 -1.41
N GLU A 144 -6.98 10.11 -2.10
CA GLU A 144 -7.27 9.59 -3.44
C GLU A 144 -6.21 10.00 -4.47
N GLN A 145 -5.60 11.18 -4.35
CA GLN A 145 -4.47 11.56 -5.19
C GLN A 145 -3.27 10.62 -4.97
N TYR A 146 -2.94 10.29 -3.73
CA TYR A 146 -1.89 9.31 -3.45
C TYR A 146 -2.22 7.91 -3.96
N ILE A 147 -3.49 7.51 -3.90
CA ILE A 147 -3.93 6.24 -4.49
C ILE A 147 -3.70 6.24 -6.00
N GLN A 148 -4.02 7.32 -6.70
CA GLN A 148 -3.76 7.44 -8.15
C GLN A 148 -2.26 7.33 -8.47
N GLU A 149 -1.40 7.94 -7.66
CA GLU A 149 0.05 7.80 -7.80
C GLU A 149 0.49 6.35 -7.60
N VAL A 150 0.02 5.68 -6.54
CA VAL A 150 0.32 4.26 -6.29
C VAL A 150 -0.16 3.38 -7.44
N ASN A 151 -1.35 3.64 -7.99
CA ASN A 151 -1.87 2.88 -9.12
C ASN A 151 -0.97 3.02 -10.35
N THR A 152 -0.46 4.23 -10.61
CA THR A 152 0.50 4.48 -11.69
C THR A 152 1.82 3.74 -11.46
N GLU A 153 2.32 3.73 -10.22
CA GLU A 153 3.50 2.96 -9.83
C GLU A 153 3.28 1.45 -10.02
N ILE A 154 2.12 0.92 -9.66
CA ILE A 154 1.76 -0.50 -9.84
C ILE A 154 1.71 -0.87 -11.32
N GLU A 155 1.07 -0.07 -12.17
CA GLU A 155 1.03 -0.33 -13.62
C GLU A 155 2.44 -0.34 -14.23
N THR A 156 3.30 0.59 -13.81
CA THR A 156 4.71 0.60 -14.22
C THR A 156 5.45 -0.65 -13.71
N PHE A 157 5.15 -1.08 -12.49
CA PHE A 157 5.74 -2.26 -11.90
C PHE A 157 5.32 -3.54 -12.62
N LYS A 158 4.06 -3.69 -13.04
CA LYS A 158 3.59 -4.85 -13.81
C LYS A 158 4.39 -5.07 -15.10
N ILE A 159 4.68 -3.98 -15.82
CA ILE A 159 5.52 -4.02 -17.03
C ILE A 159 6.95 -4.42 -16.65
N THR A 160 7.49 -3.83 -15.59
CA THR A 160 8.84 -4.14 -15.09
C THR A 160 8.97 -5.60 -14.68
N LEU A 161 7.98 -6.13 -13.95
CA LEU A 161 7.92 -7.52 -13.49
C LEU A 161 7.90 -8.48 -14.67
N GLN A 162 7.08 -8.22 -15.69
CA GLN A 162 7.03 -9.05 -16.90
C GLN A 162 8.39 -9.13 -17.60
N ASN A 163 9.07 -7.98 -17.74
CA ASN A 163 10.40 -7.92 -18.35
C ASN A 163 11.42 -8.69 -17.50
N GLU A 164 11.39 -8.52 -16.18
CA GLU A 164 12.30 -9.21 -15.28
C GLU A 164 12.10 -10.72 -15.31
N ILE A 165 10.85 -11.21 -15.30
CA ILE A 165 10.53 -12.65 -15.46
C ILE A 165 11.18 -13.19 -16.74
N ASN A 166 10.97 -12.50 -17.87
CA ASN A 166 11.51 -12.93 -19.16
C ASN A 166 13.05 -12.95 -19.16
N THR A 167 13.67 -11.92 -18.62
CA THR A 167 15.14 -11.81 -18.54
C THR A 167 15.72 -12.90 -17.65
N GLU A 168 15.16 -13.14 -16.46
CA GLU A 168 15.68 -14.10 -15.50
C GLU A 168 15.49 -15.55 -15.96
N ILE A 169 14.38 -15.86 -16.63
CA ILE A 169 14.18 -17.17 -17.28
C ILE A 169 15.27 -17.41 -18.35
N ALA A 170 15.52 -16.41 -19.20
CA ALA A 170 16.55 -16.53 -20.24
C ALA A 170 17.95 -16.75 -19.65
N ILE A 171 18.29 -16.00 -18.59
CA ILE A 171 19.56 -16.15 -17.86
C ILE A 171 19.69 -17.55 -17.27
N GLU A 172 18.66 -18.04 -16.59
CA GLU A 172 18.71 -19.36 -15.93
C GLU A 172 18.78 -20.50 -16.97
N LEU A 173 18.03 -20.42 -18.07
CA LEU A 173 18.12 -21.39 -19.16
C LEU A 173 19.52 -21.41 -19.80
N ASP A 174 20.13 -20.25 -20.05
CA ASP A 174 21.49 -20.19 -20.62
C ASP A 174 22.53 -20.77 -19.65
N LYS A 175 22.42 -20.46 -18.36
CA LYS A 175 23.27 -21.03 -17.30
C LYS A 175 23.17 -22.56 -17.27
N ARG A 176 21.97 -23.13 -17.42
CA ARG A 176 21.77 -24.59 -17.49
C ARG A 176 22.34 -25.20 -18.77
N ARG A 177 22.16 -24.54 -19.92
CA ARG A 177 22.77 -24.93 -21.20
C ARG A 177 24.29 -25.00 -21.08
N ILE A 178 24.93 -23.95 -20.57
CA ILE A 178 26.39 -23.90 -20.37
C ILE A 178 26.85 -25.02 -19.43
N LYS A 179 26.11 -25.27 -18.34
CA LYS A 179 26.40 -26.37 -17.42
C LYS A 179 26.36 -27.72 -18.14
N GLN A 180 25.33 -27.98 -18.93
CA GLN A 180 25.19 -29.24 -19.68
C GLN A 180 26.28 -29.39 -20.75
N GLU A 181 26.60 -28.33 -21.50
CA GLU A 181 27.69 -28.34 -22.48
C GLU A 181 29.03 -28.62 -21.81
N THR A 182 29.27 -28.06 -20.62
CA THR A 182 30.47 -28.32 -19.83
C THR A 182 30.54 -29.78 -19.38
N ILE A 183 29.43 -30.32 -18.88
CA ILE A 183 29.33 -31.75 -18.51
C ILE A 183 29.62 -32.64 -19.72
N ASN A 184 29.03 -32.34 -20.88
CA ASN A 184 29.23 -33.12 -22.11
C ASN A 184 30.70 -33.07 -22.58
N LYS A 185 31.36 -31.90 -22.50
CA LYS A 185 32.78 -31.75 -22.85
C LYS A 185 33.72 -32.47 -21.88
N LEU A 186 33.31 -32.61 -20.61
CA LEU A 186 34.06 -33.32 -19.58
C LEU A 186 33.82 -34.83 -19.62
N ASN A 187 32.79 -35.31 -20.31
CA ASN A 187 32.54 -36.73 -20.48
C ASN A 187 33.58 -37.33 -21.44
N PRO A 188 34.49 -38.21 -20.96
CA PRO A 188 35.54 -38.79 -21.80
C PRO A 188 35.04 -39.94 -22.69
N PHE A 189 33.74 -40.26 -22.65
CA PHE A 189 33.10 -41.36 -23.36
C PHE A 189 32.09 -40.86 -24.39
#